data_AF-A0A355CPD7-F1
#
_entry.id   AF-A0A355CPD7-F1
#
_cell.length_a   1.000
_cell.length_b   1.000
_cell.length_c   1.000
_cell.angle_alpha   90.00
_cell.angle_beta   90.00
_cell.angle_gamma   90.00
#
_symmetry.space_group_name_H-M   'P 1'
#
loop_
_entity.id
_entity.type
_entity.pdbx_description
1 polymer ?
#
loop_
_entity_poly.entity_id
_entity_poly.type
_entity_poly.pdbx_seq_one_letter_code
_entity_poly.pdbx_strand_id
1 'polypeptide(L)'
;MKGIAVSLLTLLLGNSPQVVAQMPAVSGDICPGELGAKVDAIANRPEFSRSRWGILIQPLSSTTILYSRDAQKYFIPASNVKLLTTAAALQKLGANFRIRTSVYSGENGNLYIAGRGDPSITETQLKSLASQLKQRGINRVNDLIGDDSYFQGNAVNPNWEWEDAQAGYGAPINSLMFNQNAIELILSPQSIGQPLKVTFAQPKLTNQWQIQNNSVTVGQNESEFV
;
A
#
# COMPACT_ATOMS: atom_id res chain seq x y z
N MET A 1 -0.58 20.51 -29.77
CA MET A 1 -1.22 20.40 -28.44
C MET A 1 -0.23 19.76 -27.49
N LYS A 2 -0.14 20.29 -26.27
CA LYS A 2 0.92 19.98 -25.30
C LYS A 2 0.73 18.55 -24.76
N GLY A 3 1.78 17.74 -24.83
CA GLY A 3 1.78 16.37 -24.32
C GLY A 3 1.63 16.35 -22.80
N ILE A 4 0.72 15.51 -22.32
CA ILE A 4 0.54 15.20 -20.91
C ILE A 4 1.42 13.98 -20.62
N ALA A 5 2.48 14.16 -19.83
CA ALA A 5 3.25 13.06 -19.29
C ALA A 5 2.51 12.52 -18.06
N VAL A 6 1.92 11.34 -18.16
CA VAL A 6 1.40 10.59 -17.02
C VAL A 6 2.57 9.78 -16.46
N SER A 7 3.14 10.22 -15.33
CA SER A 7 4.08 9.39 -14.57
C SER A 7 3.29 8.37 -13.75
N LEU A 8 3.33 7.12 -14.20
CA LEU A 8 2.95 5.96 -13.41
C LEU A 8 3.97 5.80 -12.27
N LEU A 9 3.56 6.01 -11.02
CA LEU A 9 4.40 5.71 -9.86
C LEU A 9 4.27 4.22 -9.54
N THR A 10 5.13 3.39 -10.13
CA THR A 10 5.23 1.97 -9.82
C THR A 10 5.82 1.80 -8.41
N LEU A 11 5.00 1.42 -7.43
CA LEU A 11 5.50 1.01 -6.11
C LEU A 11 6.05 -0.42 -6.23
N LEU A 12 7.35 -0.54 -6.52
CA LEU A 12 8.08 -1.79 -6.40
C LEU A 12 8.27 -2.12 -4.92
N LEU A 13 7.49 -3.05 -4.37
CA LEU A 13 7.76 -3.70 -3.09
C LEU A 13 8.90 -4.73 -3.26
N GLY A 14 10.09 -4.23 -3.58
CA GLY A 14 11.32 -5.01 -3.61
C GLY A 14 12.09 -4.87 -2.31
N ASN A 15 12.43 -5.99 -1.68
CA ASN A 15 13.30 -6.10 -0.50
C ASN A 15 14.79 -5.83 -0.85
N SER A 16 15.05 -4.79 -1.63
CA SER A 16 16.40 -4.27 -1.82
C SER A 16 16.68 -3.27 -0.70
N PRO A 17 17.85 -3.28 -0.04
CA PRO A 17 18.23 -2.15 0.79
C PRO A 17 18.15 -0.93 -0.10
N GLN A 18 17.19 -0.05 0.17
CA GLN A 18 17.18 1.26 -0.44
C GLN A 18 18.49 1.90 -0.01
N VAL A 19 19.47 1.89 -0.91
CA VAL A 19 20.52 2.89 -0.90
C VAL A 19 19.71 4.18 -0.96
N VAL A 20 19.54 4.82 0.19
CA VAL A 20 19.12 6.20 0.24
C VAL A 20 20.21 6.87 -0.58
N ALA A 21 19.91 7.14 -1.86
CA ALA A 21 20.79 7.92 -2.68
C ALA A 21 21.03 9.17 -1.85
N GLN A 22 22.28 9.37 -1.39
CA GLN A 22 22.65 10.62 -0.76
C GLN A 22 22.20 11.68 -1.75
N MET A 23 21.17 12.44 -1.36
CA MET A 23 20.81 13.63 -2.11
C MET A 23 22.12 14.39 -2.25
N PRO A 24 22.50 14.83 -3.47
CA PRO A 24 23.69 15.64 -3.63
C PRO A 24 23.60 16.74 -2.59
N ALA A 25 24.65 16.86 -1.75
CA ALA A 25 24.70 17.89 -0.75
C ALA A 25 24.43 19.20 -1.48
N VAL A 26 23.28 19.83 -1.18
CA VAL A 26 22.95 21.12 -1.75
C VAL A 26 24.01 22.06 -1.15
N SER A 27 25.07 22.30 -1.93
CA SER A 27 26.18 23.16 -1.56
C SER A 27 25.70 24.59 -1.66
N GLY A 28 24.98 25.00 -0.63
CA GLY A 28 24.50 26.35 -0.41
C GLY A 28 23.94 26.36 0.99
N ASP A 29 24.71 26.91 1.93
CA ASP A 29 24.18 27.23 3.25
C ASP A 29 22.94 28.10 3.03
N ILE A 30 21.76 27.56 3.32
CA ILE A 30 20.54 28.37 3.31
C ILE A 30 20.65 29.28 4.51
N CYS A 31 21.00 30.55 4.27
CA CYS A 31 20.93 31.58 5.29
C CYS A 31 19.49 31.58 5.86
N PRO A 32 19.28 31.32 7.17
CA PRO A 32 17.94 31.25 7.74
C PRO A 32 17.11 32.53 7.48
N GLY A 33 17.78 33.68 7.39
CA GLY A 33 17.14 34.97 7.05
C GLY A 33 16.58 35.05 5.63
N GLU A 34 17.07 34.25 4.68
CA GLU A 34 16.57 34.22 3.30
C GLU A 34 15.54 33.10 3.06
N LEU A 35 15.43 32.13 3.98
CA LEU A 35 14.59 30.95 3.80
C LEU A 35 13.14 31.33 3.54
N GLY A 36 12.58 32.25 4.34
CA GLY A 36 11.18 32.65 4.21
C GLY A 36 10.86 33.24 2.84
N ALA A 37 11.69 34.19 2.38
CA ALA A 37 11.53 34.81 1.07
C ALA A 37 11.63 33.78 -0.08
N LYS A 38 12.55 32.81 0.02
CA LYS A 38 12.70 31.74 -0.98
C LYS A 38 11.49 30.79 -1.00
N VAL A 39 10.96 30.42 0.17
CA VAL A 39 9.76 29.58 0.27
C VAL A 39 8.54 30.33 -0.27
N ASP A 40 8.36 31.60 0.09
CA ASP A 40 7.25 32.42 -0.39
C ASP A 40 7.30 32.63 -1.90
N ALA A 41 8.48 32.83 -2.48
CA ALA A 41 8.65 32.95 -3.93
C ALA A 41 8.18 31.69 -4.70
N ILE A 42 8.23 30.51 -4.07
CA ILE A 42 7.71 29.26 -4.65
C ILE A 42 6.22 29.12 -4.37
N ALA A 43 5.81 29.27 -3.11
CA ALA A 43 4.42 29.05 -2.70
C ALA A 43 3.44 30.08 -3.30
N ASN A 44 3.93 31.25 -3.71
CA ASN A 44 3.14 32.31 -4.34
C ASN A 44 3.22 32.34 -5.87
N ARG A 45 3.83 31.34 -6.53
CA ARG A 45 3.86 31.31 -7.99
C ARG A 45 2.43 31.27 -8.57
N PRO A 46 2.16 31.91 -9.73
CA PRO A 46 0.81 32.03 -10.27
C PRO A 46 0.07 30.69 -10.46
N GLU A 47 0.80 29.61 -10.77
CA GLU A 47 0.23 28.25 -10.90
C GLU A 47 -0.41 27.72 -9.60
N PHE A 48 -0.03 28.24 -8.43
CA PHE A 48 -0.57 27.85 -7.13
C PHE A 48 -1.61 28.84 -6.58
N SER A 49 -2.09 29.80 -7.38
CA SER A 49 -3.02 30.85 -6.96
C SER A 49 -4.34 30.34 -6.35
N ARG A 50 -4.75 29.11 -6.65
CA ARG A 50 -5.94 28.45 -6.10
C ARG A 50 -5.63 27.43 -5.00
N SER A 51 -4.37 27.23 -4.67
CA SER A 51 -3.90 26.27 -3.68
C SER A 51 -3.73 26.93 -2.31
N ARG A 52 -3.89 26.15 -1.25
CA ARG A 52 -3.55 26.56 0.11
C ARG A 52 -2.32 25.80 0.59
N TRP A 53 -1.35 26.54 1.13
CA TRP A 53 -0.12 25.96 1.68
C TRP A 53 -0.12 26.05 3.21
N GLY A 54 0.09 24.92 3.88
CA GLY A 54 0.43 24.85 5.30
C GLY A 54 1.89 24.41 5.43
N ILE A 55 2.75 25.27 5.97
CA ILE A 55 4.20 25.02 6.05
C ILE A 55 4.70 25.43 7.43
N LEU A 56 5.44 24.54 8.07
CA LEU A 56 6.19 24.81 9.30
C LEU A 56 7.60 24.23 9.13
N ILE A 57 8.63 25.04 9.32
CA ILE A 57 10.03 24.62 9.26
C ILE A 57 10.68 24.98 10.59
N GLN A 58 11.22 23.96 11.27
CA GLN A 58 11.85 24.07 12.57
C GLN A 58 13.01 23.06 12.65
N PRO A 59 14.16 23.41 13.25
CA PRO A 59 15.24 22.45 13.52
C PRO A 59 14.78 21.41 14.54
N LEU A 60 15.28 20.17 14.44
CA LEU A 60 14.97 19.14 15.44
C LEU A 60 15.57 19.45 16.82
N SER A 61 16.67 20.22 16.87
CA SER A 61 17.40 20.54 18.09
C SER A 61 16.89 21.78 18.84
N SER A 62 15.90 22.49 18.29
CA SER A 62 15.43 23.78 18.82
C SER A 62 13.94 24.00 18.59
N THR A 63 13.30 24.82 19.43
CA THR A 63 11.92 25.30 19.23
C THR A 63 11.83 26.55 18.37
N THR A 64 12.96 27.09 17.89
CA THR A 64 12.97 28.25 17.00
C THR A 64 12.38 27.90 15.66
N ILE A 65 11.22 28.47 15.34
CA ILE A 65 10.58 28.35 14.04
C ILE A 65 11.37 29.19 13.02
N LEU A 66 11.83 28.55 11.94
CA LEU A 66 12.53 29.23 10.84
C LEU A 66 11.55 29.78 9.80
N TYR A 67 10.40 29.14 9.63
CA TYR A 67 9.35 29.59 8.74
C TYR A 67 7.99 29.02 9.16
N SER A 68 6.94 29.82 9.06
CA SER A 68 5.57 29.40 9.32
C SER A 68 4.60 30.09 8.36
N ARG A 69 3.76 29.31 7.71
CA ARG A 69 2.67 29.77 6.85
C ARG A 69 1.47 28.88 7.09
N ASP A 70 0.36 29.43 7.59
CA ASP A 70 -0.89 28.69 7.84
C ASP A 70 -0.71 27.40 8.65
N ALA A 71 0.36 27.27 9.44
CA ALA A 71 0.77 26.02 10.08
C ALA A 71 -0.25 25.47 11.10
N GLN A 72 -1.16 26.31 11.58
CA GLN A 72 -2.21 25.96 12.55
C GLN A 72 -3.58 25.72 11.90
N LYS A 73 -3.64 25.63 10.56
CA LYS A 73 -4.88 25.41 9.81
C LYS A 73 -5.04 23.92 9.51
N TYR A 74 -6.30 23.48 9.37
CA TYR A 74 -6.59 22.09 9.00
C TYR A 74 -6.38 21.85 7.51
N PHE A 75 -5.83 20.68 7.18
CA PHE A 75 -5.59 20.19 5.82
C PHE A 75 -5.98 18.71 5.75
N ILE A 76 -6.33 18.24 4.55
CA ILE A 76 -6.42 16.80 4.27
C ILE A 76 -4.98 16.28 4.20
N PRO A 77 -4.54 15.41 5.13
CA PRO A 77 -3.13 15.01 5.23
C PRO A 77 -2.73 14.00 4.15
N ALA A 78 -3.70 13.40 3.44
CA ALA A 78 -3.49 12.24 2.60
C ALA A 78 -2.66 11.18 3.35
N SER A 79 -1.67 10.57 2.70
CA SER A 79 -0.80 9.56 3.31
C SER A 79 0.07 10.09 4.47
N ASN A 80 0.16 11.40 4.72
CA ASN A 80 0.88 11.91 5.90
C ASN A 80 0.23 11.48 7.22
N VAL A 81 -1.05 11.09 7.22
CA VAL A 81 -1.71 10.49 8.39
C VAL A 81 -0.97 9.25 8.90
N LYS A 82 -0.25 8.53 8.02
CA LYS A 82 0.54 7.35 8.37
C LYS A 82 1.64 7.65 9.39
N LEU A 83 2.15 8.90 9.45
CA LEU A 83 3.10 9.32 10.48
C LEU A 83 2.49 9.17 11.88
N LEU A 84 1.26 9.67 12.07
CA LEU A 84 0.55 9.59 13.35
C LEU A 84 0.16 8.16 13.70
N THR A 85 -0.38 7.41 12.74
CA THR A 85 -0.74 5.99 12.95
C THR A 85 0.48 5.15 13.32
N THR A 86 1.62 5.36 12.64
CA THR A 86 2.86 4.64 12.94
C THR A 86 3.40 5.00 14.32
N ALA A 87 3.40 6.28 14.68
CA ALA A 87 3.82 6.73 16.02
C ALA A 87 2.93 6.10 17.11
N ALA A 88 1.61 6.10 16.92
CA ALA A 88 0.67 5.49 17.86
C ALA A 88 0.89 3.98 18.00
N ALA A 89 1.11 3.27 16.88
CA ALA A 89 1.41 1.85 16.88
C ALA A 89 2.73 1.54 17.62
N LEU A 90 3.80 2.29 17.32
CA LEU A 90 5.09 2.13 17.98
C LEU A 90 5.01 2.42 19.48
N GLN A 91 4.28 3.46 19.88
CA GLN A 91 4.09 3.80 21.30
C GLN A 91 3.28 2.74 22.04
N LYS A 92 2.23 2.20 21.41
CA LYS A 92 1.30 1.26 22.05
C LYS A 92 1.82 -0.18 22.07
N LEU A 93 2.45 -0.63 20.99
CA LEU A 93 2.84 -2.02 20.77
C LEU A 93 4.35 -2.23 20.94
N GLY A 94 5.15 -1.20 20.70
CA GLY A 94 6.62 -1.29 20.67
C GLY A 94 7.15 -1.78 19.32
N ALA A 95 8.41 -1.41 19.01
CA ALA A 95 9.07 -1.76 17.74
C ALA A 95 9.28 -3.27 17.52
N ASN A 96 9.30 -4.04 18.61
CA ASN A 96 9.48 -5.50 18.58
C ASN A 96 8.17 -6.27 18.50
N PHE A 97 7.02 -5.60 18.48
CA PHE A 97 5.74 -6.28 18.34
C PHE A 97 5.68 -7.05 17.02
N ARG A 98 5.06 -8.23 17.07
CA ARG A 98 4.80 -9.08 15.91
C ARG A 98 3.36 -9.52 15.96
N ILE A 99 2.64 -9.28 14.86
CA ILE A 99 1.29 -9.80 14.70
C ILE A 99 1.40 -11.32 14.52
N ARG A 100 0.53 -12.08 15.20
CA ARG A 100 0.61 -13.54 15.24
C ARG A 100 -0.59 -14.16 14.56
N THR A 101 -0.33 -14.93 13.52
CA THR A 101 -1.25 -15.94 13.00
C THR A 101 -0.99 -17.25 13.72
N SER A 102 -2.04 -17.92 14.19
CA SER A 102 -1.94 -19.14 14.99
C SER A 102 -2.67 -20.30 14.34
N VAL A 103 -2.18 -21.51 14.59
CA VAL A 103 -2.87 -22.73 14.18
C VAL A 103 -3.27 -23.53 15.41
N TYR A 104 -4.54 -23.93 15.45
CA TYR A 104 -5.12 -24.72 16.52
C TYR A 104 -5.69 -26.03 15.97
N SER A 105 -5.59 -27.09 16.77
CA SER A 105 -6.30 -28.34 16.49
C SER A 105 -7.75 -28.21 16.91
N GLY A 106 -8.65 -28.64 16.03
CA GLY A 106 -10.07 -28.80 16.29
C GLY A 106 -10.45 -30.24 16.63
N GLU A 107 -11.74 -30.41 16.94
CA GLU A 107 -12.35 -31.73 17.01
C GLU A 107 -12.29 -32.45 15.65
N ASN A 108 -12.42 -33.78 15.67
CA ASN A 108 -12.49 -34.60 14.47
C ASN A 108 -11.32 -34.41 13.49
N GLY A 109 -10.12 -34.04 13.95
CA GLY A 109 -8.96 -33.85 13.06
C GLY A 109 -9.02 -32.57 12.21
N ASN A 110 -9.84 -31.60 12.61
CA ASN A 110 -9.90 -30.29 11.97
C ASN A 110 -8.72 -29.41 12.42
N LEU A 111 -8.37 -28.42 11.60
CA LEU A 111 -7.40 -27.38 11.94
C LEU A 111 -8.01 -26.00 11.73
N TYR A 112 -7.69 -25.08 12.63
CA TYR A 112 -8.06 -23.67 12.54
C TYR A 112 -6.82 -22.83 12.27
N ILE A 113 -6.87 -21.90 11.32
CA ILE A 113 -5.90 -20.84 11.12
C ILE A 113 -6.54 -19.54 11.60
N ALA A 114 -6.11 -19.03 12.75
CA ALA A 114 -6.64 -17.81 13.34
C ALA A 114 -5.76 -16.61 13.00
N GLY A 115 -6.34 -15.65 12.27
CA GLY A 115 -5.71 -14.40 11.91
C GLY A 115 -5.86 -13.33 13.01
N ARG A 116 -4.89 -12.42 13.10
CA ARG A 116 -4.93 -11.25 14.00
C ARG A 116 -4.53 -9.95 13.32
N GLY A 117 -4.68 -9.89 12.01
CA GLY A 117 -4.37 -8.75 11.15
C GLY A 117 -2.95 -8.75 10.59
N ASP A 118 -2.29 -9.91 10.46
CA ASP A 118 -0.94 -9.99 9.88
C ASP A 118 -1.02 -9.85 8.35
N PRO A 119 -0.55 -8.74 7.74
CA PRO A 119 -0.63 -8.55 6.30
C PRO A 119 0.49 -9.28 5.54
N SER A 120 1.42 -9.93 6.26
CA SER A 120 2.65 -10.51 5.67
C SER A 120 2.52 -11.97 5.25
N ILE A 121 1.35 -12.58 5.44
CA ILE A 121 1.13 -13.99 5.08
C ILE A 121 1.03 -14.14 3.57
N THR A 122 1.95 -14.92 3.00
CA THR A 122 1.94 -15.33 1.59
C THR A 122 2.01 -16.84 1.45
N GLU A 123 2.01 -17.35 0.21
CA GLU A 123 2.19 -18.79 -0.07
C GLU A 123 3.48 -19.35 0.60
N THR A 124 4.51 -18.52 0.75
CA THR A 124 5.76 -18.91 1.43
C THR A 124 5.52 -19.26 2.90
N GLN A 125 4.81 -18.40 3.64
CA GLN A 125 4.48 -18.65 5.04
C GLN A 125 3.54 -19.85 5.19
N LEU A 126 2.57 -20.02 4.29
CA LEU A 126 1.68 -21.19 4.30
C LEU A 126 2.42 -22.52 4.04
N LYS A 127 3.38 -22.55 3.11
CA LYS A 127 4.22 -23.74 2.86
C LYS A 127 5.10 -24.09 4.07
N SER A 128 5.67 -23.06 4.70
CA SER A 128 6.43 -23.23 5.95
C SER A 128 5.56 -23.80 7.05
N LEU A 129 4.35 -23.26 7.23
CA LEU A 129 3.37 -23.75 8.20
C LEU A 129 2.99 -25.21 7.93
N ALA A 130 2.66 -25.57 6.68
CA ALA A 130 2.32 -26.93 6.30
C ALA A 130 3.48 -27.92 6.59
N SER A 131 4.72 -27.51 6.34
CA SER A 131 5.91 -28.30 6.64
C SER A 131 6.10 -28.51 8.14
N GLN A 132 5.88 -27.48 8.96
CA GLN A 132 5.92 -27.58 10.42
C GLN A 132 4.83 -28.53 10.95
N LEU A 133 3.61 -28.47 10.41
CA LEU A 133 2.52 -29.38 10.79
C LEU A 133 2.86 -30.83 10.46
N LYS A 134 3.41 -31.09 9.27
CA LYS A 134 3.85 -32.43 8.86
C LYS A 134 4.98 -32.97 9.77
N GLN A 135 5.95 -32.13 10.12
CA GLN A 135 7.03 -32.49 11.07
C GLN A 135 6.49 -32.84 12.46
N ARG A 136 5.35 -32.26 12.86
CA ARG A 136 4.64 -32.60 14.10
C ARG A 136 3.77 -33.87 13.99
N GLY A 137 3.84 -34.59 12.88
CA GLY A 137 3.10 -35.84 12.66
C GLY A 137 1.68 -35.67 12.16
N ILE A 138 1.25 -34.44 11.84
CA ILE A 138 -0.08 -34.18 11.26
C ILE A 138 -0.01 -34.53 9.78
N ASN A 139 -0.50 -35.72 9.43
CA ASN A 139 -0.47 -36.25 8.06
C ASN A 139 -1.83 -36.22 7.36
N ARG A 140 -2.90 -35.90 8.10
CA ARG A 140 -4.26 -35.77 7.59
C ARG A 140 -4.97 -34.65 8.34
N VAL A 141 -5.64 -33.80 7.58
CA VAL A 141 -6.54 -32.74 8.07
C VAL A 141 -7.89 -33.03 7.44
N ASN A 142 -8.95 -33.08 8.24
CA ASN A 142 -10.29 -33.28 7.71
C ASN A 142 -10.82 -31.94 7.15
N ASP A 143 -11.04 -30.95 8.01
CA ASP A 143 -11.34 -29.59 7.59
C ASP A 143 -10.23 -28.60 7.97
N LEU A 144 -10.00 -27.62 7.09
CA LEU A 144 -9.19 -26.44 7.37
C LEU A 144 -10.10 -25.22 7.47
N ILE A 145 -10.19 -24.64 8.66
CA ILE A 145 -11.07 -23.51 8.96
C ILE A 145 -10.22 -22.23 9.09
N GLY A 146 -10.56 -21.19 8.33
CA GLY A 146 -10.02 -19.85 8.54
C GLY A 146 -10.83 -19.11 9.60
N ASP A 147 -10.20 -18.75 10.71
CA ASP A 147 -10.80 -17.93 11.76
C ASP A 147 -10.37 -16.47 11.57
N ASP A 148 -11.35 -15.66 11.18
CA ASP A 148 -11.23 -14.24 10.86
C ASP A 148 -11.88 -13.33 11.94
N SER A 149 -12.13 -13.88 13.14
CA SER A 149 -12.99 -13.23 14.14
C SER A 149 -12.29 -12.25 15.10
N TYR A 150 -10.95 -12.14 15.08
CA TYR A 150 -10.17 -11.42 16.11
C TYR A 150 -10.52 -9.93 16.23
N PHE A 151 -10.72 -9.25 15.11
CA PHE A 151 -11.37 -7.95 15.03
C PHE A 151 -12.43 -7.97 13.93
N GLN A 152 -13.43 -7.11 14.08
CA GLN A 152 -14.55 -6.97 13.16
C GLN A 152 -14.79 -5.48 12.87
N GLY A 153 -15.33 -5.18 11.70
CA GLY A 153 -15.60 -3.81 11.27
C GLY A 153 -15.84 -3.75 9.76
N ASN A 154 -15.97 -2.53 9.23
CA ASN A 154 -16.09 -2.33 7.79
C ASN A 154 -14.78 -2.75 7.13
N ALA A 155 -14.85 -3.71 6.21
CA ALA A 155 -13.68 -4.20 5.50
C ALA A 155 -13.09 -3.13 4.57
N VAL A 156 -13.95 -2.27 4.01
CA VAL A 156 -13.57 -1.11 3.21
C VAL A 156 -13.97 0.15 3.96
N ASN A 157 -13.17 1.21 3.87
CA ASN A 157 -13.52 2.49 4.50
C ASN A 157 -14.81 3.03 3.86
N PRO A 158 -15.86 3.32 4.64
CA PRO A 158 -17.15 3.75 4.10
C PRO A 158 -17.12 5.12 3.41
N ASN A 159 -16.05 5.89 3.58
CA ASN A 159 -15.87 7.22 2.97
C ASN A 159 -14.94 7.20 1.75
N TRP A 160 -14.49 6.03 1.29
CA TRP A 160 -13.72 5.92 0.05
C TRP A 160 -14.63 5.97 -1.17
N GLU A 161 -14.06 6.45 -2.28
CA GLU A 161 -14.76 6.42 -3.55
C GLU A 161 -14.93 4.96 -3.98
N TRP A 162 -16.01 4.67 -4.71
CA TRP A 162 -16.33 3.30 -5.13
C TRP A 162 -15.20 2.65 -5.97
N GLU A 163 -14.48 3.47 -6.74
CA GLU A 163 -13.36 3.08 -7.60
C GLU A 163 -12.11 2.71 -6.79
N ASP A 164 -11.90 3.34 -5.63
CA ASP A 164 -10.77 3.04 -4.74
C ASP A 164 -10.86 1.59 -4.22
N ALA A 165 -12.08 1.10 -3.97
CA ALA A 165 -12.32 -0.25 -3.45
C ALA A 165 -11.85 -1.37 -4.40
N GLN A 166 -11.64 -1.06 -5.68
CA GLN A 166 -11.11 -1.99 -6.69
C GLN A 166 -9.59 -1.91 -6.83
N ALA A 167 -8.97 -0.87 -6.27
CA ALA A 167 -7.54 -0.67 -6.34
C ALA A 167 -6.81 -1.43 -5.22
N GLY A 168 -5.54 -1.80 -5.46
CA GLY A 168 -4.74 -2.51 -4.45
C GLY A 168 -4.52 -1.71 -3.16
N TYR A 169 -4.50 -0.37 -3.22
CA TYR A 169 -4.42 0.48 -2.01
C TYR A 169 -5.74 0.55 -1.25
N GLY A 170 -6.84 0.13 -1.87
CA GLY A 170 -8.18 0.08 -1.29
C GLY A 170 -8.65 -1.33 -0.93
N ALA A 171 -7.71 -2.30 -0.87
CA ALA A 171 -8.02 -3.69 -0.56
C ALA A 171 -8.79 -3.82 0.77
N PRO A 172 -9.80 -4.72 0.85
CA PRO A 172 -10.53 -4.96 2.08
C PRO A 172 -9.62 -5.44 3.22
N ILE A 173 -9.89 -5.01 4.46
CA ILE A 173 -9.13 -5.37 5.66
C ILE A 173 -9.96 -6.31 6.54
N ASN A 174 -9.34 -7.38 7.01
CA ASN A 174 -9.91 -8.34 7.95
C ASN A 174 -8.80 -8.95 8.84
N SER A 175 -9.16 -9.82 9.79
CA SER A 175 -8.22 -10.43 10.74
C SER A 175 -7.33 -11.49 10.08
N LEU A 176 -7.82 -12.21 9.09
CA LEU A 176 -7.11 -13.25 8.35
C LEU A 176 -6.88 -12.80 6.91
N MET A 177 -5.72 -12.19 6.68
CA MET A 177 -5.30 -11.70 5.38
C MET A 177 -4.35 -12.68 4.69
N PHE A 178 -4.51 -12.83 3.38
CA PHE A 178 -3.58 -13.59 2.54
C PHE A 178 -3.19 -12.74 1.33
N ASN A 179 -1.89 -12.64 1.06
CA ASN A 179 -1.35 -11.79 -0.02
C ASN A 179 -1.93 -10.36 0.01
N GLN A 180 -2.01 -9.77 1.21
CA GLN A 180 -2.55 -8.41 1.41
C GLN A 180 -4.01 -8.25 0.92
N ASN A 181 -4.77 -9.35 0.83
CA ASN A 181 -6.10 -9.41 0.23
C ASN A 181 -6.17 -8.90 -1.21
N ALA A 182 -5.04 -8.97 -1.93
CA ALA A 182 -4.93 -8.55 -3.30
C ALA A 182 -4.61 -9.73 -4.21
N ILE A 183 -5.10 -9.65 -5.44
CA ILE A 183 -4.75 -10.55 -6.53
C ILE A 183 -4.11 -9.71 -7.62
N GLU A 184 -2.93 -10.13 -8.06
CA GLU A 184 -2.19 -9.43 -9.10
C GLU A 184 -2.50 -10.05 -10.47
N LEU A 185 -2.97 -9.19 -11.38
CA LEU A 185 -3.18 -9.50 -12.78
C LEU A 185 -2.07 -8.86 -13.61
N ILE A 186 -1.49 -9.65 -14.51
CA ILE A 186 -0.56 -9.19 -15.54
C ILE A 186 -1.34 -9.12 -16.84
N LEU A 187 -1.50 -7.90 -17.35
CA LEU A 187 -2.15 -7.61 -18.61
C LEU A 187 -1.07 -7.32 -19.64
N SER A 188 -1.11 -8.00 -20.79
CA SER A 188 -0.14 -7.80 -21.86
C SER A 188 -0.84 -7.56 -23.20
N PRO A 189 -0.42 -6.57 -23.99
CA PRO A 189 -0.95 -6.35 -25.32
C PRO A 189 -0.70 -7.57 -26.22
N GLN A 190 -1.63 -7.81 -27.14
CA GLN A 190 -1.51 -8.83 -28.18
C GLN A 190 -1.40 -8.15 -29.56
N SER A 191 -1.87 -8.80 -30.62
CA SER A 191 -2.07 -8.13 -31.91
C SER A 191 -3.16 -7.05 -31.79
N ILE A 192 -3.04 -5.97 -32.57
CA ILE A 192 -4.08 -4.92 -32.63
C ILE A 192 -5.45 -5.56 -32.93
N GLY A 193 -6.48 -5.11 -32.21
CA GLY A 193 -7.83 -5.64 -32.29
C GLY A 193 -8.09 -6.91 -31.47
N GLN A 194 -7.06 -7.54 -30.91
CA GLN A 194 -7.22 -8.65 -29.96
C GLN A 194 -7.33 -8.11 -28.52
N PRO A 195 -8.07 -8.79 -27.64
CA PRO A 195 -8.09 -8.43 -26.23
C PRO A 195 -6.71 -8.55 -25.59
N LEU A 196 -6.47 -7.86 -24.48
CA LEU A 196 -5.24 -8.05 -23.70
C LEU A 196 -5.15 -9.50 -23.23
N LYS A 197 -3.95 -10.06 -23.24
CA LYS A 197 -3.70 -11.33 -22.55
C LYS A 197 -3.71 -11.06 -21.05
N VAL A 198 -4.66 -11.65 -20.33
CA VAL A 198 -4.78 -11.55 -18.87
C VAL A 198 -4.21 -12.81 -18.24
N THR A 199 -3.27 -12.65 -17.32
CA THR A 199 -2.69 -13.76 -16.55
C THR A 199 -2.61 -13.39 -15.08
N PHE A 200 -2.76 -14.38 -14.18
CA PHE A 200 -2.52 -14.16 -12.76
C PHE A 200 -1.02 -14.24 -12.47
N ALA A 201 -0.50 -13.32 -11.66
CA ALA A 201 0.87 -13.41 -11.16
C ALA A 201 1.09 -14.71 -10.35
N GLN A 202 0.02 -15.24 -9.73
CA GLN A 202 -0.02 -16.57 -9.14
C GLN A 202 -0.85 -17.52 -10.01
N PRO A 203 -0.23 -18.38 -10.85
CA PRO A 203 -0.95 -19.21 -11.82
C PRO A 203 -1.99 -20.15 -11.21
N LYS A 204 -1.83 -20.53 -9.93
CA LYS A 204 -2.76 -21.42 -9.20
C LYS A 204 -4.14 -20.80 -8.98
N LEU A 205 -4.25 -19.47 -9.02
CA LEU A 205 -5.54 -18.77 -8.86
C LEU A 205 -6.40 -18.80 -10.13
N THR A 206 -5.83 -19.17 -11.28
CA THR A 206 -6.51 -19.11 -12.60
C THR A 206 -7.85 -19.83 -12.64
N ASN A 207 -7.98 -20.95 -11.92
CA ASN A 207 -9.20 -21.77 -11.95
C ASN A 207 -10.24 -21.38 -10.89
N GLN A 208 -9.94 -20.36 -10.06
CA GLN A 208 -10.82 -19.93 -8.96
C GLN A 208 -11.66 -18.69 -9.32
N TRP A 209 -11.32 -18.01 -10.42
CA TRP A 209 -11.92 -16.73 -10.78
C TRP A 209 -12.39 -16.75 -12.24
N GLN A 210 -13.57 -16.18 -12.48
CA GLN A 210 -14.05 -15.93 -13.83
C GLN A 210 -13.50 -14.59 -14.31
N ILE A 211 -12.79 -14.58 -15.44
CA ILE A 211 -12.31 -13.35 -16.09
C ILE A 211 -13.29 -12.97 -17.20
N GLN A 212 -13.88 -11.79 -17.10
CA GLN A 212 -14.55 -11.11 -18.21
C GLN A 212 -13.60 -10.07 -18.80
N ASN A 213 -13.15 -10.30 -20.03
CA ASN A 213 -12.14 -9.48 -20.67
C ASN A 213 -12.70 -8.76 -21.90
N ASN A 214 -13.13 -7.51 -21.69
CA ASN A 214 -13.65 -6.62 -22.74
C ASN A 214 -12.59 -5.63 -23.24
N SER A 215 -11.31 -5.88 -22.97
CA SER A 215 -10.22 -5.01 -23.43
C SER A 215 -9.97 -5.19 -24.92
N VAL A 216 -9.26 -4.23 -25.51
CA VAL A 216 -8.76 -4.29 -26.88
C VAL A 216 -7.34 -3.73 -26.92
N THR A 217 -6.47 -4.38 -27.66
CA THR A 217 -5.13 -3.86 -27.95
C THR A 217 -5.24 -2.84 -29.07
N VAL A 218 -4.80 -1.60 -28.82
CA VAL A 218 -4.83 -0.48 -29.79
C VAL A 218 -3.42 -0.11 -30.26
N GLY A 219 -3.32 0.68 -31.34
CA GLY A 219 -2.05 1.25 -31.78
C GLY A 219 -1.50 2.27 -30.77
N GLN A 220 -0.18 2.46 -30.73
CA GLN A 220 0.50 3.36 -29.77
C GLN A 220 -0.02 4.80 -29.74
N ASN A 221 -0.61 5.27 -30.85
CA ASN A 221 -1.14 6.64 -31.00
C ASN A 221 -2.67 6.69 -31.09
N GLU A 222 -3.35 5.57 -30.86
CA GLU A 222 -4.81 5.49 -30.85
C GLU A 222 -5.35 5.66 -29.43
N SER A 223 -6.63 6.05 -29.30
CA SER A 223 -7.24 6.24 -27.99
C SER A 223 -7.43 4.91 -27.28
N GLU A 224 -7.05 4.86 -25.99
CA GLU A 224 -7.12 3.67 -25.14
C GLU A 224 -8.49 3.48 -24.46
N PHE A 225 -9.46 4.37 -24.72
CA PHE A 225 -10.79 4.36 -24.10
C PHE A 225 -11.89 4.45 -25.17
N VAL A 226 -12.93 3.61 -25.05
CA VAL A 226 -14.22 3.75 -25.75
C VAL A 226 -15.26 4.27 -24.78
#